data_AF-A0A7Y3EPS4-F1
#
_entry.id   AF-A0A7Y3EPS4-F1
#
_cell.length_a   1.000
_cell.length_b   1.000
_cell.length_c   1.000
_cell.angle_alpha   90.00
_cell.angle_beta   90.00
_cell.angle_gamma   90.00
#
_symmetry.space_group_name_H-M   'P 1'
#
loop_
_entity.id
_entity.type
_entity.pdbx_description
1 polymer ?
#
loop_
_entity_poly.entity_id
_entity_poly.type
_entity_poly.pdbx_seq_one_letter_code
_entity_poly.pdbx_strand_id
1 'polypeptide(L)'
;SYHWNAEMTDASLQTDSVTLPVTWVDEEGETNNINYVIPGANDCFTCHNTFDVETPIGPKVRTLNFNGQLQEMINNDHFNGLTDAGSVAALPVWDDETYSMEERARAYFDVNCAHCHSDGGYCEDQSTLRLEFETPFGESNIFERKNSILSRMQNVVPGWSMPWIGVVSVHSEGYQLIEDYLNSLN
;
A
#
# COMPACT_ATOMS: atom_id res chain seq x y z
N SER A 1 10.32 -9.13 -14.87
CA SER A 1 10.88 -7.78 -15.04
C SER A 1 11.97 -7.81 -16.11
N TYR A 2 12.49 -6.68 -16.59
CA TYR A 2 13.61 -6.65 -17.55
C TYR A 2 14.84 -6.03 -16.90
N HIS A 3 15.99 -6.70 -17.00
CA HIS A 3 17.27 -6.21 -16.47
C HIS A 3 18.17 -5.76 -17.61
N TRP A 4 18.47 -4.46 -17.61
CA TRP A 4 19.35 -3.81 -18.59
C TRP A 4 20.82 -4.16 -18.34
N ASN A 5 21.60 -4.30 -19.40
CA ASN A 5 23.06 -4.40 -19.29
C ASN A 5 23.69 -3.07 -18.84
N ALA A 6 24.96 -3.12 -18.43
CA ALA A 6 25.69 -1.96 -17.92
C ALA A 6 25.81 -0.83 -18.96
N GLU A 7 25.81 -1.18 -20.24
CA GLU A 7 25.87 -0.25 -21.37
C GLU A 7 24.51 0.40 -21.70
N MET A 8 23.41 -0.02 -21.03
CA MET A 8 22.03 0.41 -21.29
C MET A 8 21.59 0.24 -22.76
N THR A 9 22.05 -0.82 -23.41
CA THR A 9 21.78 -1.09 -24.82
C THR A 9 20.81 -2.24 -25.04
N ASP A 10 20.71 -3.16 -24.08
CA ASP A 10 19.85 -4.34 -24.17
C ASP A 10 19.32 -4.74 -22.79
N ALA A 11 18.20 -5.45 -22.75
CA ALA A 11 17.59 -5.92 -21.53
C ALA A 11 17.13 -7.37 -21.65
N SER A 12 17.45 -8.18 -20.64
CA SER A 12 17.03 -9.58 -20.56
C SER A 12 15.81 -9.73 -19.65
N LEU A 13 14.88 -10.60 -20.06
CA LEU A 13 13.75 -10.97 -19.21
C LEU A 13 14.25 -11.71 -17.97
N GLN A 14 13.88 -11.21 -16.80
CA GLN A 14 14.14 -11.83 -15.51
C GLN A 14 12.85 -12.44 -14.96
N THR A 15 12.91 -13.74 -14.65
CA THR A 15 11.83 -14.49 -14.00
C THR A 15 11.92 -14.43 -12.48
N ASP A 16 13.15 -14.50 -11.97
CA ASP A 16 13.47 -14.43 -10.53
C ASP A 16 13.90 -13.02 -10.12
N SER A 17 13.91 -12.76 -8.82
CA SER A 17 14.44 -11.50 -8.30
C SER A 17 15.96 -11.45 -8.40
N VAL A 18 16.47 -10.24 -8.67
CA VAL A 18 17.91 -9.96 -8.77
C VAL A 18 18.25 -8.83 -7.81
N THR A 19 19.25 -9.04 -6.96
CA THR A 19 19.77 -8.01 -6.06
C THR A 19 21.06 -7.42 -6.62
N LEU A 20 21.09 -6.10 -6.77
CA LEU A 20 22.22 -5.34 -7.30
C LEU A 20 22.72 -4.33 -6.25
N PRO A 21 24.02 -4.29 -5.94
CA PRO A 21 24.57 -3.20 -5.14
C PRO A 21 24.54 -1.91 -5.96
N VAL A 22 23.93 -0.86 -5.40
CA VAL A 22 23.88 0.49 -6.00
C VAL A 22 24.53 1.47 -5.03
N THR A 23 25.45 2.27 -5.56
CA THR A 23 26.15 3.33 -4.83
C THR A 23 25.91 4.65 -5.56
N TRP A 24 25.55 5.70 -4.81
CA TRP A 24 25.43 7.05 -5.36
C TRP A 24 25.92 8.10 -4.35
N VAL A 25 26.14 9.31 -4.83
CA VAL A 25 26.44 10.48 -4.00
C VAL A 25 25.20 11.37 -4.02
N ASP A 26 24.70 11.77 -2.86
CA ASP A 26 23.53 12.66 -2.75
C ASP A 26 23.89 14.14 -2.97
N GLU A 27 22.91 15.03 -2.82
CA GLU A 27 23.07 16.47 -3.03
C GLU A 27 24.01 17.10 -1.98
N GLU A 28 24.14 16.47 -0.82
CA GLU A 28 25.00 16.86 0.30
C GLU A 28 26.45 16.36 0.15
N GLY A 29 26.73 15.47 -0.81
CA GLY A 29 28.05 14.91 -1.06
C GLY A 29 28.34 13.62 -0.29
N GLU A 30 27.34 13.04 0.38
CA GLU A 30 27.46 11.80 1.14
C GLU A 30 27.29 10.57 0.23
N THR A 31 28.12 9.55 0.47
CA THR A 31 28.06 8.29 -0.31
C THR A 31 27.02 7.36 0.30
N ASN A 32 25.97 7.08 -0.47
CA ASN A 32 24.89 6.18 -0.10
C ASN A 32 25.04 4.83 -0.80
N ASN A 33 24.65 3.75 -0.12
CA ASN A 33 24.71 2.38 -0.64
C ASN A 33 23.41 1.64 -0.34
N ILE A 34 22.83 1.01 -1.35
CA ILE A 34 21.67 0.11 -1.19
C ILE A 34 21.89 -1.19 -1.95
N ASN A 35 21.22 -2.24 -1.48
CA ASN A 35 21.01 -3.45 -2.26
C ASN A 35 19.67 -3.31 -2.98
N TYR A 36 19.69 -2.81 -4.21
CA TYR A 36 18.50 -2.64 -5.03
C TYR A 36 17.98 -3.98 -5.52
N VAL A 37 16.70 -4.26 -5.32
CA VAL A 37 16.06 -5.51 -5.76
C VAL A 37 15.22 -5.24 -6.99
N ILE A 38 15.56 -5.90 -8.10
CA ILE A 38 14.68 -6.03 -9.25
C ILE A 38 13.72 -7.19 -8.95
N PRO A 39 12.41 -6.96 -8.77
CA PRO A 39 11.47 -8.02 -8.43
C PRO A 39 11.30 -9.01 -9.59
N GLY A 40 11.16 -10.29 -9.25
CA GLY A 40 10.73 -11.33 -10.18
C GLY A 40 9.24 -11.19 -10.51
N ALA A 41 8.75 -11.95 -11.50
CA ALA A 41 7.33 -11.87 -11.86
C ALA A 41 6.40 -12.25 -10.69
N ASN A 42 6.77 -13.29 -9.94
CA ASN A 42 5.99 -13.76 -8.78
C ASN A 42 5.98 -12.75 -7.62
N ASP A 43 7.02 -11.93 -7.48
CA ASP A 43 7.05 -10.87 -6.46
C ASP A 43 6.00 -9.79 -6.77
N CYS A 44 5.83 -9.43 -8.05
CA CYS A 44 4.80 -8.48 -8.47
C CYS A 44 3.40 -9.00 -8.16
N PHE A 45 3.14 -10.26 -8.55
CA PHE A 45 1.83 -10.89 -8.37
C PHE A 45 1.58 -11.39 -6.96
N THR A 46 2.55 -11.27 -6.04
CA THR A 46 2.27 -11.39 -4.60
C THR A 46 1.24 -10.35 -4.18
N CYS A 47 1.30 -9.12 -4.70
CA CYS A 47 0.30 -8.10 -4.40
C CYS A 47 -0.68 -7.88 -5.57
N HIS A 48 -0.24 -7.98 -6.83
CA HIS A 48 -1.06 -7.74 -8.03
C HIS A 48 -1.98 -8.92 -8.38
N ASN A 49 -2.74 -9.43 -7.42
CA ASN A 49 -3.71 -10.49 -7.67
C ASN A 49 -4.97 -10.28 -6.82
N THR A 50 -6.09 -10.80 -7.29
CA THR A 50 -7.33 -10.88 -6.52
C THR A 50 -8.03 -12.19 -6.87
N PHE A 51 -8.33 -13.01 -5.87
CA PHE A 51 -8.87 -14.37 -6.04
C PHE A 51 -8.04 -15.20 -7.05
N ASP A 52 -6.72 -15.18 -6.89
CA ASP A 52 -5.74 -15.85 -7.77
C ASP A 52 -5.77 -15.37 -9.24
N VAL A 53 -6.41 -14.24 -9.53
CA VAL A 53 -6.42 -13.61 -10.86
C VAL A 53 -5.49 -12.40 -10.86
N GLU A 54 -4.50 -12.42 -11.76
CA GLU A 54 -3.58 -11.31 -12.00
C GLU A 54 -4.36 -10.01 -12.28
N THR A 55 -4.27 -9.06 -11.36
CA THR A 55 -5.07 -7.83 -11.37
C THR A 55 -4.19 -6.65 -10.95
N PRO A 56 -4.20 -5.52 -11.68
CA PRO A 56 -3.42 -4.36 -11.29
C PRO A 56 -3.91 -3.75 -9.98
N ILE A 57 -2.97 -3.35 -9.13
CA ILE A 57 -3.24 -2.42 -8.03
C ILE A 57 -3.34 -1.02 -8.61
N GLY A 58 -4.50 -0.40 -8.46
CA GLY A 58 -4.74 0.98 -8.87
C GLY A 58 -5.42 1.79 -7.77
N PRO A 59 -5.53 3.11 -7.94
CA PRO A 59 -6.32 3.93 -7.03
C PRO A 59 -7.76 3.41 -7.00
N LYS A 60 -8.31 3.21 -5.81
CA LYS A 60 -9.74 2.95 -5.64
C LYS A 60 -10.49 4.24 -5.98
N VAL A 61 -11.62 4.16 -6.68
CA VAL A 61 -12.36 5.38 -7.12
C VAL A 61 -12.69 6.32 -5.95
N ARG A 62 -12.93 5.78 -4.76
CA ARG A 62 -13.15 6.54 -3.51
C ARG A 62 -11.98 7.46 -3.13
N THR A 63 -10.73 7.09 -3.45
CA THR A 63 -9.53 7.90 -3.15
C THR A 63 -9.35 9.04 -4.16
N LEU A 64 -10.16 9.07 -5.22
CA LEU A 64 -10.19 10.14 -6.21
C LEU A 64 -11.32 11.15 -5.96
N ASN A 65 -12.25 10.84 -5.05
CA ASN A 65 -13.41 11.68 -4.75
C ASN A 65 -13.10 12.73 -3.69
N PHE A 66 -12.29 13.72 -4.05
CA PHE A 66 -12.01 14.89 -3.22
C PHE A 66 -11.97 16.14 -4.09
N ASN A 67 -12.34 17.29 -3.52
CA ASN A 67 -12.27 18.61 -4.17
C ASN A 67 -12.87 18.67 -5.60
N GLY A 68 -13.89 17.86 -5.89
CA GLY A 68 -14.51 17.77 -7.21
C GLY A 68 -13.69 17.06 -8.29
N GLN A 69 -12.49 16.54 -7.97
CA GLN A 69 -11.57 15.88 -8.91
C GLN A 69 -12.25 14.72 -9.64
N LEU A 70 -12.96 13.85 -8.92
CA LEU A 70 -13.67 12.73 -9.55
C LEU A 70 -14.71 13.20 -10.56
N GLN A 71 -15.48 14.25 -10.23
CA GLN A 71 -16.48 14.79 -11.15
C GLN A 71 -15.82 15.41 -12.39
N GLU A 72 -14.69 16.08 -12.24
CA GLU A 72 -13.91 16.59 -13.36
C GLU A 72 -13.43 15.46 -14.27
N MET A 73 -12.90 14.37 -13.69
CA MET A 73 -12.48 13.21 -14.47
C MET A 73 -13.65 12.53 -15.20
N ILE A 74 -14.83 12.46 -14.58
CA ILE A 74 -16.06 11.99 -15.23
C ILE A 74 -16.42 12.89 -16.41
N ASN A 75 -16.41 14.21 -16.22
CA ASN A 75 -16.75 15.19 -17.26
C ASN A 75 -15.75 15.17 -18.44
N ASN A 76 -14.53 14.70 -18.22
CA ASN A 76 -13.48 14.55 -19.22
C ASN A 76 -13.43 13.14 -19.85
N ASP A 77 -14.50 12.35 -19.72
CA ASP A 77 -14.64 11.01 -20.31
C ASP A 77 -13.55 10.01 -19.87
N HIS A 78 -12.96 10.18 -18.68
CA HIS A 78 -11.98 9.23 -18.13
C HIS A 78 -12.61 7.98 -17.51
N PHE A 79 -13.95 7.96 -17.35
CA PHE A 79 -14.68 6.85 -16.76
C PHE A 79 -15.77 6.34 -17.70
N ASN A 80 -15.91 5.01 -17.78
CA ASN A 80 -17.04 4.37 -18.44
C ASN A 80 -18.02 3.87 -17.38
N GLY A 81 -19.27 4.31 -17.44
CA GLY A 81 -20.34 3.86 -16.55
C GLY A 81 -20.49 4.60 -15.22
N LEU A 82 -19.60 5.54 -14.90
CA LEU A 82 -19.73 6.44 -13.75
C LEU A 82 -20.07 7.86 -14.24
N THR A 83 -21.24 8.37 -13.86
CA THR A 83 -21.75 9.68 -14.33
C THR A 83 -21.89 10.72 -13.23
N ASP A 84 -21.89 10.29 -11.97
CA ASP A 84 -22.10 11.13 -10.80
C ASP A 84 -21.11 10.76 -9.69
N ALA A 85 -20.20 11.67 -9.38
CA ALA A 85 -19.25 11.49 -8.28
C ALA A 85 -19.93 11.39 -6.91
N GLY A 86 -21.15 11.93 -6.76
CA GLY A 86 -21.94 11.83 -5.53
C GLY A 86 -22.39 10.40 -5.20
N SER A 87 -22.33 9.47 -6.15
CA SER A 87 -22.59 8.05 -5.94
C SER A 87 -21.42 7.28 -5.31
N VAL A 88 -20.24 7.91 -5.24
CA VAL A 88 -19.01 7.30 -4.71
C VAL A 88 -18.72 7.91 -3.33
N ALA A 89 -18.56 7.09 -2.30
CA ALA A 89 -18.12 7.60 -1.00
C ALA A 89 -16.70 8.18 -1.10
N ALA A 90 -16.48 9.34 -0.48
CA ALA A 90 -15.13 9.87 -0.29
C ALA A 90 -14.45 9.15 0.87
N LEU A 91 -13.14 8.92 0.75
CA LEU A 91 -12.35 8.37 1.84
C LEU A 91 -11.82 9.52 2.73
N PRO A 92 -11.89 9.40 4.08
CA PRO A 92 -11.28 10.37 4.98
C PRO A 92 -9.80 10.62 4.66
N VAL A 93 -9.38 11.88 4.75
CA VAL A 93 -7.99 12.28 4.56
C VAL A 93 -7.23 12.02 5.86
N TRP A 94 -6.19 11.17 5.81
CA TRP A 94 -5.55 10.64 7.02
C TRP A 94 -4.82 11.71 7.85
N ASP A 95 -4.44 12.84 7.28
CA ASP A 95 -3.80 13.99 7.95
C ASP A 95 -4.77 15.15 8.24
N ASP A 96 -6.06 15.01 7.91
CA ASP A 96 -7.09 16.00 8.22
C ASP A 96 -7.73 15.71 9.58
N GLU A 97 -7.39 16.55 10.57
CA GLU A 97 -7.85 16.41 11.96
C GLU A 97 -9.34 16.72 12.18
N THR A 98 -10.07 17.13 11.14
CA THR A 98 -11.53 17.27 11.23
C THR A 98 -12.25 15.92 11.25
N TYR A 99 -11.59 14.85 10.75
CA TYR A 99 -12.03 13.48 10.89
C TYR A 99 -11.57 12.90 12.23
N SER A 100 -12.32 11.93 12.75
CA SER A 100 -11.90 11.20 13.94
C SER A 100 -10.62 10.40 13.68
N MET A 101 -9.85 10.14 14.75
CA MET A 101 -8.64 9.33 14.66
C MET A 101 -8.91 7.94 14.07
N GLU A 102 -10.05 7.32 14.42
CA GLU A 102 -10.45 6.04 13.86
C GLU A 102 -10.68 6.13 12.34
N GLU A 103 -11.46 7.11 11.87
CA GLU A 103 -11.70 7.32 10.44
C GLU A 103 -10.38 7.51 9.66
N ARG A 104 -9.46 8.31 10.20
CA ARG A 104 -8.15 8.57 9.61
C ARG A 104 -7.29 7.30 9.56
N ALA A 105 -7.21 6.55 10.66
CA ALA A 105 -6.43 5.31 10.74
C ALA A 105 -6.99 4.22 9.82
N ARG A 106 -8.32 4.10 9.76
CA ARG A 106 -9.03 3.15 8.90
C ARG A 106 -8.85 3.49 7.41
N ALA A 107 -8.89 4.77 7.05
CA ALA A 107 -8.57 5.23 5.70
C ALA A 107 -7.11 4.92 5.34
N TYR A 108 -6.18 5.15 6.26
CA TYR A 108 -4.77 4.81 6.07
C TYR A 108 -4.56 3.31 5.82
N PHE A 109 -5.24 2.45 6.60
CA PHE A 109 -5.23 1.01 6.39
C PHE A 109 -5.83 0.61 5.03
N ASP A 110 -6.93 1.21 4.62
CA ASP A 110 -7.58 0.91 3.34
C ASP A 110 -6.66 1.17 2.14
N VAL A 111 -5.93 2.28 2.19
CA VAL A 111 -5.03 2.71 1.10
C VAL A 111 -3.74 1.89 1.09
N ASN A 112 -3.14 1.63 2.26
CA ASN A 112 -1.79 1.08 2.33
C ASN A 112 -1.72 -0.42 2.62
N CYS A 113 -2.82 -1.04 3.07
CA CYS A 113 -2.79 -2.41 3.58
C CYS A 113 -3.89 -3.31 3.01
N ALA A 114 -5.08 -2.75 2.74
CA ALA A 114 -6.24 -3.55 2.35
C ALA A 114 -6.10 -4.23 0.98
N HIS A 115 -5.16 -3.83 0.13
CA HIS A 115 -4.93 -4.57 -1.11
C HIS A 115 -4.45 -6.01 -0.86
N CYS A 116 -3.71 -6.25 0.23
CA CYS A 116 -3.34 -7.60 0.65
C CYS A 116 -4.30 -8.12 1.73
N HIS A 117 -4.68 -7.28 2.69
CA HIS A 117 -5.54 -7.63 3.83
C HIS A 117 -7.04 -7.41 3.52
N SER A 118 -7.53 -8.12 2.52
CA SER A 118 -8.93 -8.16 2.08
C SER A 118 -9.29 -9.58 1.64
N ASP A 119 -10.56 -9.85 1.41
CA ASP A 119 -11.00 -11.08 0.75
C ASP A 119 -10.49 -11.12 -0.70
N GLY A 120 -9.94 -12.24 -1.14
CA GLY A 120 -9.27 -12.41 -2.42
C GLY A 120 -7.85 -11.84 -2.49
N GLY A 121 -7.42 -11.04 -1.50
CA GLY A 121 -6.06 -10.51 -1.43
C GLY A 121 -5.05 -11.54 -0.93
N TYR A 122 -3.76 -11.27 -1.12
CA TYR A 122 -2.70 -12.21 -0.74
C TYR A 122 -2.66 -12.58 0.75
N CYS A 123 -3.26 -11.80 1.64
CA CYS A 123 -3.31 -12.12 3.06
C CYS A 123 -4.64 -12.74 3.50
N GLU A 124 -5.54 -13.11 2.57
CA GLU A 124 -6.82 -13.74 2.90
C GLU A 124 -6.65 -14.97 3.80
N ASP A 125 -5.69 -15.85 3.46
CA ASP A 125 -5.40 -17.11 4.15
C ASP A 125 -4.22 -17.00 5.15
N GLN A 126 -3.36 -16.00 4.97
CA GLN A 126 -2.10 -15.82 5.68
C GLN A 126 -2.31 -14.97 6.94
N SER A 127 -3.40 -14.19 6.98
CA SER A 127 -3.77 -13.35 8.10
C SER A 127 -5.28 -13.27 8.27
N THR A 128 -5.73 -13.15 9.52
CA THR A 128 -7.13 -12.87 9.83
C THR A 128 -7.49 -11.39 9.70
N LEU A 129 -6.52 -10.52 9.41
CA LEU A 129 -6.76 -9.08 9.26
C LEU A 129 -7.58 -8.78 8.02
N ARG A 130 -8.59 -7.93 8.19
CA ARG A 130 -9.40 -7.34 7.11
C ARG A 130 -9.42 -5.83 7.31
N LEU A 131 -8.76 -5.13 6.40
CA LEU A 131 -8.36 -3.73 6.57
C LEU A 131 -9.05 -2.79 5.58
N GLU A 132 -10.06 -3.29 4.86
CA GLU A 132 -10.91 -2.45 4.02
C GLU A 132 -11.71 -1.47 4.90
N PHE A 133 -11.88 -0.25 4.39
CA PHE A 133 -12.54 0.83 5.14
C PHE A 133 -13.95 0.45 5.62
N GLU A 134 -14.67 -0.34 4.84
CA GLU A 134 -16.04 -0.78 5.12
C GLU A 134 -16.13 -1.98 6.07
N THR A 135 -15.04 -2.76 6.25
CA THR A 135 -15.08 -3.94 7.11
C THR A 135 -15.41 -3.53 8.55
N PRO A 136 -16.51 -3.96 9.17
CA PRO A 136 -16.83 -3.57 10.54
C PRO A 136 -15.66 -3.83 11.51
N PHE A 137 -15.45 -2.95 12.49
CA PHE A 137 -14.34 -3.09 13.44
C PHE A 137 -14.28 -4.48 14.08
N GLY A 138 -15.42 -5.02 14.53
CA GLY A 138 -15.51 -6.37 15.11
C GLY A 138 -15.21 -7.53 14.15
N GLU A 139 -15.15 -7.29 12.84
CA GLU A 139 -14.81 -8.27 11.81
C GLU A 139 -13.39 -8.07 11.25
N SER A 140 -12.80 -6.89 11.50
CA SER A 140 -11.48 -6.51 10.99
C SER A 140 -10.29 -7.24 11.63
N ASN A 141 -10.50 -7.79 12.83
CA ASN A 141 -9.44 -8.31 13.72
C ASN A 141 -8.33 -7.31 14.07
N ILE A 142 -8.58 -6.00 13.93
CA ILE A 142 -7.59 -4.95 14.25
C ILE A 142 -7.17 -5.02 15.72
N PHE A 143 -8.12 -5.18 16.65
CA PHE A 143 -7.85 -5.23 18.07
C PHE A 143 -6.97 -6.43 18.45
N GLU A 144 -7.37 -7.62 17.99
CA GLU A 144 -6.71 -8.90 18.27
C GLU A 144 -5.27 -8.91 17.72
N ARG A 145 -5.02 -8.16 16.64
CA ARG A 145 -3.73 -8.13 15.96
C ARG A 145 -2.92 -6.86 16.23
N LYS A 146 -3.38 -5.96 17.10
CA LYS A 146 -2.74 -4.65 17.32
C LYS A 146 -1.23 -4.72 17.57
N ASN A 147 -0.79 -5.64 18.43
CA ASN A 147 0.64 -5.83 18.73
C ASN A 147 1.44 -6.33 17.51
N SER A 148 0.81 -7.16 16.68
CA SER A 148 1.41 -7.61 15.42
C SER A 148 1.48 -6.49 14.40
N ILE A 149 0.51 -5.58 14.36
CA ILE A 149 0.53 -4.44 13.44
C ILE A 149 1.68 -3.51 13.84
N LEU A 150 1.73 -3.09 15.11
CA LEU A 150 2.78 -2.20 15.64
C LEU A 150 4.18 -2.74 15.37
N SER A 151 4.44 -3.99 15.78
CA SER A 151 5.77 -4.61 15.65
C SER A 151 6.24 -4.78 14.20
N ARG A 152 5.32 -4.87 13.23
CA ARG A 152 5.66 -5.06 11.81
C ARG A 152 5.72 -3.75 11.03
N MET A 153 5.12 -2.67 11.53
CA MET A 153 5.19 -1.35 10.88
C MET A 153 6.34 -0.47 11.40
N GLN A 154 6.84 -0.74 12.61
CA GLN A 154 7.80 0.15 13.28
C GLN A 154 9.18 0.23 12.58
N ASN A 155 9.60 -0.83 11.88
CA ASN A 155 10.92 -0.92 11.26
C ASN A 155 10.83 -1.65 9.92
N VAL A 156 11.81 -1.41 9.03
CA VAL A 156 11.97 -2.16 7.78
C VAL A 156 12.88 -3.36 8.03
N VAL A 157 12.30 -4.55 8.09
CA VAL A 157 13.01 -5.82 8.27
C VAL A 157 12.54 -6.76 7.15
N PRO A 158 13.38 -7.02 6.12
CA PRO A 158 13.01 -7.88 5.00
C PRO A 158 12.46 -9.23 5.45
N GLY A 159 11.30 -9.63 4.90
CA GLY A 159 10.63 -10.89 5.26
C GLY A 159 9.98 -10.89 6.65
N TRP A 160 9.84 -9.74 7.30
CA TRP A 160 9.13 -9.61 8.57
C TRP A 160 8.20 -8.40 8.62
N SER A 161 8.71 -7.22 8.29
CA SER A 161 7.96 -5.97 8.33
C SER A 161 6.82 -5.94 7.30
N MET A 162 5.91 -4.98 7.46
CA MET A 162 4.87 -4.68 6.50
C MET A 162 5.17 -3.37 5.76
N PRO A 163 4.90 -3.28 4.45
CA PRO A 163 4.62 -4.41 3.54
C PRO A 163 5.71 -5.49 3.50
N TRP A 164 5.33 -6.74 3.17
CA TRP A 164 6.22 -7.92 3.24
C TRP A 164 7.42 -7.82 2.29
N ILE A 165 7.17 -7.22 1.12
CA ILE A 165 8.12 -6.90 0.06
C ILE A 165 7.88 -5.47 -0.41
N GLY A 166 8.90 -4.86 -1.02
CA GLY A 166 8.78 -3.55 -1.68
C GLY A 166 8.86 -2.32 -0.74
N VAL A 167 8.91 -2.51 0.57
CA VAL A 167 9.11 -1.41 1.53
C VAL A 167 10.60 -1.15 1.77
N VAL A 168 11.00 0.11 1.67
CA VAL A 168 12.41 0.55 1.87
C VAL A 168 12.57 1.60 2.97
N SER A 169 11.46 2.17 3.44
CA SER A 169 11.42 3.16 4.52
C SER A 169 10.11 3.05 5.30
N VAL A 170 10.11 3.59 6.53
CA VAL A 170 8.91 3.76 7.34
C VAL A 170 8.32 5.13 7.04
N HIS A 171 6.99 5.20 6.84
CA HIS A 171 6.26 6.45 6.88
C HIS A 171 5.93 6.78 8.34
N SER A 172 6.73 7.64 8.96
CA SER A 172 6.71 7.90 10.41
C SER A 172 5.38 8.46 10.90
N GLU A 173 4.80 9.40 10.16
CA GLU A 173 3.55 10.08 10.49
C GLU A 173 2.36 9.11 10.39
N GLY A 174 2.33 8.28 9.35
CA GLY A 174 1.36 7.21 9.21
C GLY A 174 1.50 6.15 10.30
N TYR A 175 2.73 5.77 10.67
CA TYR A 175 2.97 4.87 11.79
C TYR A 175 2.44 5.47 13.10
N GLN A 176 2.70 6.75 13.38
CA GLN A 176 2.24 7.40 14.61
C GLN A 176 0.71 7.42 14.71
N LEU A 177 0.01 7.74 13.60
CA LEU A 177 -1.45 7.69 13.55
C LEU A 177 -1.98 6.28 13.90
N ILE A 178 -1.38 5.25 13.32
CA ILE A 178 -1.76 3.86 13.61
C ILE A 178 -1.43 3.50 15.05
N GLU A 179 -0.28 3.92 15.58
CA GLU A 179 0.12 3.67 16.96
C GLU A 179 -0.86 4.28 17.96
N ASP A 180 -1.19 5.56 17.79
CA ASP A 180 -2.14 6.28 18.65
C ASP A 180 -3.54 5.64 18.60
N TYR A 181 -4.01 5.29 17.40
CA TYR A 181 -5.28 4.59 17.22
C TYR A 181 -5.29 3.25 17.96
N LEU A 182 -4.30 2.38 17.71
CA LEU A 182 -4.24 1.05 18.31
C LEU A 182 -4.10 1.07 19.84
N ASN A 183 -3.40 2.08 20.39
CA ASN A 183 -3.27 2.28 21.83
C ASN A 183 -4.56 2.80 22.47
N SER A 184 -5.43 3.47 21.72
CA SER A 184 -6.74 3.93 22.20
C SER A 184 -7.79 2.82 22.33
N LEU A 185 -7.56 1.67 21.69
CA LEU A 185 -8.47 0.52 21.72
C LEU A 185 -8.38 -0.21 23.06
N ASN A 186 -9.51 -0.28 23.79
CA ASN A 186 -9.65 -0.94 25.08
C ASN A 186 -10.15 -2.38 24.96
#